data_AF-A0A838I808-F1
#
_entry.id   AF-A0A838I808-F1
#
_cell.length_a   1.000
_cell.length_b   1.000
_cell.length_c   1.000
_cell.angle_alpha   90.00
_cell.angle_beta   90.00
_cell.angle_gamma   90.00
#
_symmetry.space_group_name_H-M   'P 1'
#
loop_
_entity.id
_entity.type
_entity.pdbx_description
1 polymer ?
#
loop_
_entity_poly.entity_id
_entity_poly.type
_entity_poly.pdbx_seq_one_letter_code
_entity_poly.pdbx_strand_id
1 'polypeptide(L)'
;MKGAPGPGPARYDRVWVQQLGPKSARNVLVLVPGTNGGAGGITPVARDIVKRVPRTQVWIVDRRQQAFEDTSVFAAGGDPQAAQEYYLDFKYRAVRGGDVPFVADWGLELSLEDLRRVVLRARDGGRRRVLLGGHSAGASTAVAYAAWDFRGRAGHRDIDGLVLIDGGLRGSFSSSDLPRARSELAEIRGGRVFLDLIGFGLPEISGIFAQMGAVWAAQRPNDPSVLQNYAPLPDIFKPAFRVTNEAIFGYAFDKDTSPEGLELIRVEAGSLATSGDPRGWNDNGLTSIKRFARAYAANGPNATEWYYPRRLLLDVDAASALRQTPAARYLGLRLTHTKEIADPLYAYGTALTDGAVERGARRVVRGSRIRRSRIVGDPGANHLDPLLARPSRNRFLRTVVPFLRRGLR
;
A
#
# COMPACT_ATOMS: atom_id res chain seq x y z
N MET A 1 0.67 13.15 -13.24
CA MET A 1 -0.11 14.42 -13.33
C MET A 1 0.43 15.43 -12.33
N LYS A 2 0.10 16.73 -12.46
CA LYS A 2 0.57 17.77 -11.53
C LYS A 2 -0.08 17.60 -10.15
N GLY A 3 0.73 17.35 -9.14
CA GLY A 3 0.35 17.29 -7.72
C GLY A 3 0.23 18.67 -7.10
N ALA A 4 -0.35 18.73 -5.90
CA ALA A 4 -0.49 19.95 -5.11
C ALA A 4 0.86 20.60 -4.84
N PRO A 5 0.97 21.94 -4.93
CA PRO A 5 2.12 22.66 -4.40
C PRO A 5 2.36 22.24 -2.96
N GLY A 6 3.59 21.79 -2.67
CA GLY A 6 3.99 21.39 -1.33
C GLY A 6 5.39 21.91 -0.99
N PRO A 7 5.84 21.67 0.26
CA PRO A 7 7.21 21.96 0.67
C PRO A 7 8.23 21.27 -0.24
N GLY A 8 9.28 22.00 -0.60
CA GLY A 8 10.37 21.52 -1.46
C GLY A 8 10.26 21.97 -2.93
N PRO A 9 11.18 21.48 -3.79
CA PRO A 9 11.22 21.87 -5.20
C PRO A 9 9.95 21.47 -5.98
N ALA A 10 9.45 22.39 -6.81
CA ALA A 10 8.24 22.20 -7.64
C ALA A 10 8.28 20.97 -8.56
N ARG A 11 9.47 20.44 -8.88
CA ARG A 11 9.63 19.19 -9.64
C ARG A 11 8.99 17.98 -8.94
N TYR A 12 8.80 18.05 -7.62
CA TYR A 12 8.17 17.01 -6.80
C TYR A 12 6.66 17.22 -6.60
N ASP A 13 6.06 18.30 -7.12
CA ASP A 13 4.61 18.50 -7.13
C ASP A 13 3.97 17.64 -8.23
N ARG A 14 4.12 16.32 -8.11
CA ARG A 14 3.72 15.32 -9.09
C ARG A 14 3.15 14.11 -8.37
N VAL A 15 2.08 13.57 -8.94
CA VAL A 15 1.46 12.32 -8.50
C VAL A 15 1.27 11.44 -9.72
N TRP A 16 1.57 10.15 -9.61
CA TRP A 16 1.41 9.18 -10.69
C TRP A 16 0.12 8.39 -10.48
N VAL A 17 -0.49 7.97 -11.58
CA VAL A 17 -1.76 7.23 -11.56
C VAL A 17 -1.72 6.16 -12.63
N GLN A 18 -1.75 4.90 -12.22
CA GLN A 18 -1.99 3.80 -13.14
C GLN A 18 -3.50 3.68 -13.37
N GLN A 19 -3.94 3.71 -14.63
CA GLN A 19 -5.37 3.55 -14.98
C GLN A 19 -5.58 2.22 -15.69
N LEU A 20 -6.47 1.39 -15.15
CA LEU A 20 -6.82 0.08 -15.70
C LEU A 20 -8.30 0.05 -16.06
N GLY A 21 -8.63 -0.47 -17.24
CA GLY A 21 -10.01 -0.59 -17.73
C GLY A 21 -10.38 0.41 -18.83
N PRO A 22 -11.58 0.28 -19.42
CA PRO A 22 -11.95 1.00 -20.64
C PRO A 22 -12.08 2.51 -20.40
N LYS A 23 -11.61 3.34 -21.35
CA LYS A 23 -11.71 4.81 -21.29
C LYS A 23 -13.15 5.31 -21.18
N SER A 24 -14.12 4.52 -21.65
CA SER A 24 -15.57 4.78 -21.62
C SER A 24 -16.25 4.40 -20.30
N ALA A 25 -15.51 3.94 -19.29
CA ALA A 25 -16.04 3.60 -17.97
C ALA A 25 -16.84 4.78 -17.37
N ARG A 26 -17.93 4.43 -16.69
CA ARG A 26 -18.76 5.39 -15.92
C ARG A 26 -18.44 5.38 -14.43
N ASN A 27 -17.60 4.45 -14.00
CA ASN A 27 -17.23 4.25 -12.61
C ASN A 27 -15.72 4.18 -12.51
N VAL A 28 -15.18 4.85 -11.50
CA VAL A 28 -13.75 4.81 -11.19
C VAL A 28 -13.61 4.40 -9.73
N LEU A 29 -12.88 3.32 -9.48
CA LEU A 29 -12.39 2.99 -8.14
C LEU A 29 -10.96 3.52 -8.03
N VAL A 30 -10.74 4.56 -7.22
CA VAL A 30 -9.41 5.07 -6.88
C VAL A 30 -8.87 4.29 -5.69
N LEU A 31 -7.69 3.68 -5.81
CA LEU A 31 -7.03 2.90 -4.76
C LEU A 31 -5.70 3.54 -4.35
N VAL A 32 -5.53 3.71 -3.05
CA VAL A 32 -4.29 4.21 -2.42
C VAL A 32 -3.51 3.03 -1.82
N PRO A 33 -2.21 2.88 -2.13
CA PRO A 33 -1.34 1.88 -1.51
C PRO A 33 -1.12 2.08 -0.01
N GLY A 34 -0.73 1.01 0.68
CA GLY A 34 -0.33 1.03 2.10
C GLY A 34 1.07 1.60 2.34
N THR A 35 1.56 1.44 3.58
CA THR A 35 2.93 1.79 3.98
C THR A 35 3.94 1.04 3.12
N ASN A 36 4.92 1.75 2.56
CA ASN A 36 5.92 1.24 1.60
C ASN A 36 5.34 0.48 0.39
N GLY A 37 4.04 0.59 0.12
CA GLY A 37 3.39 -0.02 -1.04
C GLY A 37 3.35 0.95 -2.22
N GLY A 38 3.59 0.42 -3.42
CA GLY A 38 3.40 1.10 -4.70
C GLY A 38 2.21 0.55 -5.48
N ALA A 39 1.84 1.21 -6.59
CA ALA A 39 0.71 0.81 -7.41
C ALA A 39 0.85 -0.60 -8.02
N GLY A 40 2.07 -1.09 -8.19
CA GLY A 40 2.36 -2.43 -8.72
C GLY A 40 1.81 -3.54 -7.83
N GLY A 41 1.77 -3.34 -6.51
CA GLY A 41 1.25 -4.33 -5.54
C GLY A 41 -0.27 -4.48 -5.61
N ILE A 42 -0.98 -3.42 -5.99
CA ILE A 42 -2.46 -3.43 -6.16
C ILE A 42 -2.85 -3.84 -7.59
N THR A 43 -1.96 -3.68 -8.57
CA THR A 43 -2.22 -3.97 -9.99
C THR A 43 -2.88 -5.34 -10.23
N PRO A 44 -2.47 -6.46 -9.59
CA PRO A 44 -3.08 -7.77 -9.81
C PRO A 44 -4.57 -7.79 -9.48
N VAL A 45 -4.96 -7.36 -8.28
CA VAL A 45 -6.37 -7.33 -7.88
C VAL A 45 -7.18 -6.28 -8.66
N ALA A 46 -6.55 -5.16 -9.03
CA ALA A 46 -7.21 -4.14 -9.86
C ALA A 46 -7.58 -4.68 -11.25
N ARG A 47 -6.68 -5.45 -11.89
CA ARG A 47 -6.99 -6.15 -13.15
C ARG A 47 -8.14 -7.15 -12.98
N ASP A 48 -8.17 -7.85 -11.85
CA ASP A 48 -9.24 -8.79 -11.54
C ASP A 48 -10.60 -8.12 -11.31
N ILE A 49 -10.62 -6.93 -10.69
CA ILE A 49 -11.82 -6.11 -10.53
C ILE A 49 -12.32 -5.63 -11.90
N VAL A 50 -11.45 -5.06 -12.74
CA VAL A 50 -11.83 -4.54 -14.08
C VAL A 50 -12.45 -5.65 -14.94
N LYS A 51 -11.90 -6.87 -14.89
CA LYS A 51 -12.46 -8.03 -15.61
C LYS A 51 -13.86 -8.44 -15.13
N ARG A 52 -14.20 -8.14 -13.87
CA ARG A 52 -15.42 -8.62 -13.20
C ARG A 52 -16.46 -7.54 -13.00
N VAL A 53 -16.12 -6.26 -13.11
CA VAL A 53 -17.04 -5.14 -12.89
C VAL A 53 -17.12 -4.33 -14.19
N PRO A 54 -18.17 -4.52 -15.01
CA PRO A 54 -18.32 -3.81 -16.27
C PRO A 54 -18.30 -2.29 -16.11
N ARG A 55 -17.90 -1.58 -17.18
CA ARG A 55 -17.90 -0.10 -17.24
C ARG A 55 -17.16 0.57 -16.07
N THR A 56 -16.14 -0.09 -15.54
CA THR A 56 -15.37 0.37 -14.39
C THR A 56 -13.89 0.46 -14.75
N GLN A 57 -13.28 1.58 -14.36
CA GLN A 57 -11.84 1.72 -14.27
C GLN A 57 -11.38 1.56 -12.83
N VAL A 58 -10.18 1.06 -12.63
CA VAL A 58 -9.45 1.16 -11.37
C VAL A 58 -8.27 2.09 -11.59
N TRP A 59 -8.17 3.13 -10.78
CA TRP A 59 -7.06 4.08 -10.79
C TRP A 59 -6.25 3.85 -9.53
N ILE A 60 -4.95 3.61 -9.65
CA ILE A 60 -4.07 3.33 -8.51
C ILE A 60 -3.08 4.48 -8.39
N VAL A 61 -2.98 5.05 -7.19
CA VAL A 61 -2.13 6.22 -6.93
C VAL A 61 -0.71 5.77 -6.58
N ASP A 62 0.26 6.43 -7.19
CA ASP A 62 1.67 6.40 -6.80
C ASP A 62 2.03 7.80 -6.26
N ARG A 63 2.47 7.84 -5.01
CA ARG A 63 2.66 9.09 -4.25
C ARG A 63 3.87 9.88 -4.75
N ARG A 64 3.95 11.14 -4.33
CA ARG A 64 4.99 12.09 -4.80
C ARG A 64 6.42 11.65 -4.53
N GLN A 65 6.65 10.92 -3.44
CA GLN A 65 7.98 10.43 -3.07
C GLN A 65 8.54 9.36 -4.02
N GLN A 66 7.70 8.73 -4.87
CA GLN A 66 8.19 7.87 -5.96
C GLN A 66 9.15 8.63 -6.90
N ALA A 67 9.12 9.97 -6.89
CA ALA A 67 10.08 10.81 -7.62
C ALA A 67 11.54 10.61 -7.21
N PHE A 68 11.78 10.11 -5.99
CA PHE A 68 13.13 9.91 -5.45
C PHE A 68 13.76 8.61 -5.94
N GLU A 69 12.97 7.66 -6.41
CA GLU A 69 13.43 6.31 -6.69
C GLU A 69 14.23 6.23 -8.00
N ASP A 70 15.46 5.72 -7.90
CA ASP A 70 16.25 5.37 -9.06
C ASP A 70 15.89 3.97 -9.56
N THR A 71 14.73 3.86 -10.19
CA THR A 71 14.25 2.59 -10.73
C THR A 71 14.72 2.32 -12.17
N SER A 72 15.76 3.02 -12.62
CA SER A 72 16.21 3.01 -14.02
C SER A 72 16.56 1.61 -14.54
N VAL A 73 17.31 0.82 -13.76
CA VAL A 73 17.71 -0.54 -14.14
C VAL A 73 16.55 -1.53 -14.02
N PHE A 74 15.69 -1.40 -13.01
CA PHE A 74 14.45 -2.18 -12.96
C PHE A 74 13.51 -1.86 -14.13
N ALA A 75 13.44 -0.60 -14.57
CA ALA A 75 12.64 -0.17 -15.73
C ALA A 75 13.14 -0.76 -17.05
N ALA A 76 14.45 -0.98 -17.18
CA ALA A 76 15.05 -1.57 -18.38
C ALA A 76 14.64 -3.04 -18.59
N GLY A 77 14.20 -3.75 -17.53
CA GLY A 77 13.61 -5.09 -17.65
C GLY A 77 14.55 -6.17 -18.17
N GLY A 78 15.84 -6.05 -17.87
CA GLY A 78 16.90 -6.94 -18.35
C GLY A 78 17.23 -8.11 -17.41
N ASP A 79 18.48 -8.56 -17.54
CA ASP A 79 19.06 -9.66 -16.76
C ASP A 79 19.01 -9.38 -15.24
N PRO A 80 18.49 -10.30 -14.41
CA PRO A 80 18.46 -10.15 -12.97
C PRO A 80 19.85 -9.92 -12.36
N GLN A 81 20.91 -10.48 -12.94
CA GLN A 81 22.28 -10.29 -12.45
C GLN A 81 22.73 -8.83 -12.57
N ALA A 82 22.49 -8.18 -13.72
CA ALA A 82 22.82 -6.77 -13.92
C ALA A 82 22.04 -5.86 -12.97
N ALA A 83 20.76 -6.18 -12.69
CA ALA A 83 19.97 -5.46 -11.70
C ALA A 83 20.54 -5.66 -10.28
N GLN A 84 20.94 -6.89 -9.94
CA GLN A 84 21.57 -7.19 -8.66
C GLN A 84 22.87 -6.41 -8.47
N GLU A 85 23.79 -6.45 -9.44
CA GLU A 85 25.06 -5.71 -9.39
C GLU A 85 24.85 -4.19 -9.31
N TYR A 86 23.74 -3.67 -9.81
CA TYR A 86 23.44 -2.25 -9.69
C TYR A 86 22.86 -1.91 -8.30
N TYR A 87 21.82 -2.64 -7.88
CA TYR A 87 21.07 -2.31 -6.68
C TYR A 87 21.69 -2.83 -5.39
N LEU A 88 22.25 -4.04 -5.41
CA LEU A 88 22.85 -4.66 -4.24
C LEU A 88 24.32 -4.28 -4.04
N ASP A 89 25.00 -3.73 -5.04
CA ASP A 89 26.29 -3.03 -4.85
C ASP A 89 26.10 -1.53 -4.57
N PHE A 90 24.86 -1.08 -4.29
CA PHE A 90 24.54 0.30 -3.91
C PHE A 90 24.95 1.37 -4.95
N LYS A 91 24.90 1.04 -6.25
CA LYS A 91 25.23 1.96 -7.37
C LYS A 91 24.08 2.89 -7.76
N TYR A 92 22.89 2.68 -7.18
CA TYR A 92 21.72 3.52 -7.39
C TYR A 92 21.86 4.90 -6.73
N ARG A 93 21.14 5.90 -7.26
CA ARG A 93 21.11 7.21 -6.62
C ARG A 93 20.23 7.22 -5.37
N ALA A 94 20.85 7.00 -4.21
CA ALA A 94 20.19 7.10 -2.91
C ALA A 94 19.79 8.55 -2.56
N VAL A 95 18.72 8.71 -1.78
CA VAL A 95 18.27 9.98 -1.22
C VAL A 95 18.36 9.94 0.30
N ARG A 96 19.19 10.81 0.90
CA ARG A 96 19.32 10.90 2.36
C ARG A 96 18.34 11.91 2.90
N GLY A 97 17.81 11.65 4.11
CA GLY A 97 16.87 12.56 4.76
C GLY A 97 17.39 13.99 4.94
N GLY A 98 18.68 14.15 5.21
CA GLY A 98 19.32 15.47 5.34
C GLY A 98 19.37 16.29 4.04
N ASP A 99 19.28 15.64 2.87
CA ASP A 99 19.28 16.31 1.57
C ASP A 99 17.87 16.81 1.18
N VAL A 100 16.84 16.29 1.86
CA VAL A 100 15.43 16.58 1.59
C VAL A 100 14.66 16.92 2.87
N PRO A 101 15.11 17.90 3.68
CA PRO A 101 14.50 18.21 4.97
C PRO A 101 13.03 18.63 4.85
N PHE A 102 12.62 19.16 3.69
CA PHE A 102 11.22 19.50 3.38
C PHE A 102 10.26 18.30 3.42
N VAL A 103 10.76 17.06 3.36
CA VAL A 103 9.94 15.84 3.52
C VAL A 103 9.36 15.73 4.94
N ALA A 104 9.95 16.42 5.93
CA ALA A 104 9.38 16.51 7.28
C ALA A 104 7.96 17.11 7.31
N ASP A 105 7.58 17.82 6.25
CA ASP A 105 6.25 18.42 6.07
C ASP A 105 5.42 17.71 4.98
N TRP A 106 5.89 16.58 4.45
CA TRP A 106 5.11 15.71 3.55
C TRP A 106 4.18 14.80 4.35
N GLY A 107 3.17 15.42 4.96
CA GLY A 107 2.17 14.77 5.79
C GLY A 107 0.88 14.39 5.07
N LEU A 108 -0.13 14.08 5.89
CA LEU A 108 -1.45 13.66 5.42
C LEU A 108 -2.15 14.79 4.65
N GLU A 109 -2.04 16.04 5.08
CA GLU A 109 -2.66 17.17 4.36
C GLU A 109 -2.21 17.21 2.89
N LEU A 110 -0.89 17.21 2.65
CA LEU A 110 -0.33 17.27 1.30
C LEU A 110 -0.74 16.05 0.46
N SER A 111 -0.70 14.87 1.09
CA SER A 111 -1.13 13.61 0.45
C SER A 111 -2.61 13.64 0.07
N LEU A 112 -3.48 14.24 0.90
CA LEU A 112 -4.90 14.39 0.61
C LEU A 112 -5.18 15.44 -0.48
N GLU A 113 -4.40 16.52 -0.55
CA GLU A 113 -4.49 17.51 -1.64
C GLU A 113 -4.09 16.90 -2.99
N ASP A 114 -3.04 16.06 -3.02
CA ASP A 114 -2.70 15.26 -4.20
C ASP A 114 -3.82 14.30 -4.59
N LEU A 115 -4.31 13.53 -3.61
CA LEU A 115 -5.37 12.55 -3.82
C LEU A 115 -6.65 13.22 -4.32
N ARG A 116 -7.00 14.39 -3.81
CA ARG A 116 -8.17 15.15 -4.26
C ARG A 116 -8.08 15.51 -5.74
N ARG A 117 -6.89 15.86 -6.25
CA ARG A 117 -6.72 16.11 -7.69
C ARG A 117 -6.97 14.86 -8.51
N VAL A 118 -6.53 13.69 -8.03
CA VAL A 118 -6.83 12.40 -8.68
C VAL A 118 -8.33 12.11 -8.66
N VAL A 119 -8.98 12.27 -7.50
CA VAL A 119 -10.44 12.05 -7.32
C VAL A 119 -11.25 12.98 -8.22
N LEU A 120 -10.96 14.28 -8.23
CA LEU A 120 -11.67 15.25 -9.08
C LEU A 120 -11.44 14.98 -10.58
N ARG A 121 -10.22 14.55 -10.96
CA ARG A 121 -9.92 14.14 -12.34
C ARG A 121 -10.65 12.86 -12.74
N ALA A 122 -10.81 11.92 -11.82
CA ALA A 122 -11.60 10.70 -12.00
C ALA A 122 -13.11 10.99 -12.08
N ARG A 123 -13.59 11.99 -11.34
CA ARG A 123 -15.00 12.43 -11.33
C ARG A 123 -15.42 13.09 -12.63
N ASP A 124 -14.47 13.70 -13.33
CA ASP A 124 -14.65 14.20 -14.70
C ASP A 124 -15.84 15.18 -14.82
N GLY A 125 -15.91 16.14 -13.90
CA GLY A 125 -17.00 17.12 -13.82
C GLY A 125 -18.33 16.54 -13.29
N GLY A 126 -18.32 15.34 -12.71
CA GLY A 126 -19.52 14.63 -12.25
C GLY A 126 -20.06 13.62 -13.26
N ARG A 127 -19.41 13.48 -14.44
CA ARG A 127 -19.81 12.51 -15.48
C ARG A 127 -19.53 11.05 -15.09
N ARG A 128 -18.73 10.84 -14.05
CA ARG A 128 -18.33 9.51 -13.58
C ARG A 128 -18.54 9.42 -12.08
N ARG A 129 -19.01 8.25 -11.65
CA ARG A 129 -19.09 7.86 -10.24
C ARG A 129 -17.68 7.50 -9.75
N VAL A 130 -17.29 7.99 -8.58
CA VAL A 130 -15.96 7.74 -8.00
C VAL A 130 -16.08 7.09 -6.64
N LEU A 131 -15.58 5.86 -6.50
CA LEU A 131 -15.34 5.27 -5.19
C LEU A 131 -13.87 5.48 -4.82
N LEU A 132 -13.62 5.82 -3.57
CA LEU A 132 -12.27 5.93 -3.03
C LEU A 132 -11.99 4.77 -2.09
N GLY A 133 -10.81 4.19 -2.20
CA GLY A 133 -10.38 3.11 -1.34
C GLY A 133 -8.88 3.06 -1.20
N GLY A 134 -8.43 2.04 -0.48
CA GLY A 134 -7.01 1.78 -0.34
C GLY A 134 -6.77 0.52 0.48
N HIS A 135 -5.50 0.12 0.51
CA HIS A 135 -5.02 -1.00 1.29
C HIS A 135 -4.22 -0.49 2.50
N SER A 136 -4.40 -1.11 3.67
CA SER A 136 -3.64 -0.78 4.88
C SER A 136 -3.72 0.72 5.23
N ALA A 137 -2.59 1.41 5.40
CA ALA A 137 -2.52 2.87 5.57
C ALA A 137 -3.23 3.66 4.45
N GLY A 138 -3.33 3.13 3.24
CA GLY A 138 -4.10 3.72 2.14
C GLY A 138 -5.61 3.69 2.40
N ALA A 139 -6.12 2.65 3.07
CA ALA A 139 -7.52 2.61 3.52
C ALA A 139 -7.76 3.62 4.65
N SER A 140 -6.79 3.78 5.56
CA SER A 140 -6.82 4.83 6.59
C SER A 140 -6.87 6.23 5.95
N THR A 141 -6.06 6.45 4.92
CA THR A 141 -6.05 7.68 4.11
C THR A 141 -7.40 7.92 3.43
N ALA A 142 -8.03 6.89 2.86
CA ALA A 142 -9.34 7.01 2.21
C ALA A 142 -10.46 7.45 3.18
N VAL A 143 -10.47 6.93 4.42
CA VAL A 143 -11.46 7.36 5.43
C VAL A 143 -11.13 8.77 5.94
N ALA A 144 -9.85 9.09 6.14
CA ALA A 144 -9.43 10.45 6.49
C ALA A 144 -9.86 11.47 5.44
N TYR A 145 -9.69 11.15 4.15
CA TYR A 145 -10.16 11.97 3.03
C TYR A 145 -11.64 12.31 3.16
N ALA A 146 -12.49 11.31 3.43
CA ALA A 146 -13.93 11.54 3.56
C ALA A 146 -14.26 12.49 4.73
N ALA A 147 -13.55 12.37 5.85
CA ALA A 147 -13.72 13.22 7.02
C ALA A 147 -13.06 14.61 6.90
N TRP A 148 -12.20 14.81 5.89
CA TRP A 148 -11.35 15.99 5.77
C TRP A 148 -12.13 17.22 5.32
N ASP A 149 -11.85 18.37 5.92
CA ASP A 149 -12.26 19.66 5.41
C ASP A 149 -11.23 20.21 4.43
N PHE A 150 -11.62 20.34 3.16
CA PHE A 150 -10.83 21.03 2.17
C PHE A 150 -11.25 22.50 2.07
N ARG A 151 -11.03 23.25 3.16
CA ARG A 151 -11.30 24.70 3.26
C ARG A 151 -12.77 25.04 3.03
N GLY A 152 -13.65 24.45 3.84
CA GLY A 152 -15.10 24.58 3.77
C GLY A 152 -15.80 23.52 2.92
N ARG A 153 -15.06 22.60 2.29
CA ARG A 153 -15.62 21.52 1.48
C ARG A 153 -15.23 20.15 2.02
N ALA A 154 -16.23 19.47 2.60
CA ALA A 154 -16.10 18.10 3.07
C ALA A 154 -15.64 17.15 1.94
N GLY A 155 -14.58 16.38 2.17
CA GLY A 155 -14.01 15.49 1.17
C GLY A 155 -14.98 14.39 0.72
N HIS A 156 -15.85 13.90 1.61
CA HIS A 156 -16.84 12.89 1.24
C HIS A 156 -17.79 13.35 0.11
N ARG A 157 -17.99 14.66 -0.08
CA ARG A 157 -18.79 15.21 -1.20
C ARG A 157 -18.15 15.03 -2.58
N ASP A 158 -16.87 14.67 -2.63
CA ASP A 158 -16.15 14.46 -3.88
C ASP A 158 -16.22 12.99 -4.36
N ILE A 159 -16.74 12.07 -3.53
CA ILE A 159 -16.79 10.61 -3.77
C ILE A 159 -18.22 10.06 -3.64
N ASP A 160 -18.41 8.80 -4.00
CA ASP A 160 -19.71 8.09 -4.05
C ASP A 160 -19.67 6.72 -3.30
N GLY A 161 -18.61 6.49 -2.53
CA GLY A 161 -18.41 5.27 -1.75
C GLY A 161 -16.97 5.05 -1.30
N LEU A 162 -16.82 4.23 -0.26
CA LEU A 162 -15.55 3.85 0.35
C LEU A 162 -15.28 2.35 0.20
N VAL A 163 -14.03 1.98 -0.09
CA VAL A 163 -13.54 0.58 -0.14
C VAL A 163 -12.27 0.43 0.70
N LEU A 164 -12.42 -0.14 1.90
CA LEU A 164 -11.32 -0.29 2.86
C LEU A 164 -10.79 -1.73 2.82
N ILE A 165 -9.52 -1.89 2.44
CA ILE A 165 -8.89 -3.20 2.29
C ILE A 165 -7.84 -3.36 3.38
N ASP A 166 -8.13 -4.20 4.35
CA ASP A 166 -7.28 -4.53 5.50
C ASP A 166 -6.64 -3.32 6.19
N GLY A 167 -7.48 -2.31 6.41
CA GLY A 167 -7.07 -0.93 6.67
C GLY A 167 -8.24 -0.12 7.22
N GLY A 168 -7.95 1.02 7.85
CA GLY A 168 -8.98 1.94 8.32
C GLY A 168 -8.58 2.76 9.53
N LEU A 169 -9.52 3.54 10.04
CA LEU A 169 -9.35 4.35 11.25
C LEU A 169 -10.36 3.90 12.32
N ARG A 170 -10.40 4.60 13.46
CA ARG A 170 -11.22 4.28 14.64
C ARG A 170 -10.76 3.01 15.35
N GLY A 171 -9.45 2.92 15.54
CA GLY A 171 -8.80 1.80 16.24
C GLY A 171 -8.73 0.52 15.41
N SER A 172 -8.57 0.65 14.09
CA SER A 172 -8.14 -0.45 13.21
C SER A 172 -6.63 -0.70 13.31
N PHE A 173 -5.86 0.35 13.57
CA PHE A 173 -4.42 0.36 13.75
C PHE A 173 -4.05 1.28 14.93
N SER A 174 -2.75 1.46 15.14
CA SER A 174 -2.14 2.40 16.08
C SER A 174 -2.77 3.80 16.04
N SER A 175 -2.62 4.51 17.16
CA SER A 175 -3.00 5.91 17.29
C SER A 175 -1.89 6.71 17.95
N SER A 176 -1.79 7.99 17.60
CA SER A 176 -0.84 8.91 18.22
C SER A 176 -1.59 9.91 19.11
N ASP A 177 -1.14 10.05 20.35
CA ASP A 177 -1.57 11.09 21.27
C ASP A 177 -0.63 12.30 21.21
N LEU A 178 -0.89 13.35 22.01
CA LEU A 178 -0.12 14.58 21.91
C LEU A 178 1.36 14.40 22.31
N PRO A 179 1.72 13.72 23.41
CA PRO A 179 3.11 13.43 23.74
C PRO A 179 3.85 12.68 22.63
N ARG A 180 3.27 11.58 22.10
CA ARG A 180 3.87 10.81 21.03
C ARG A 180 4.03 11.64 19.75
N ALA A 181 3.01 12.41 19.38
CA ALA A 181 3.07 13.26 18.20
C ALA A 181 4.15 14.35 18.28
N ARG A 182 4.37 14.95 19.46
CA ARG A 182 5.45 15.91 19.69
C ARG A 182 6.81 15.26 19.55
N SER A 183 7.00 14.11 20.18
CA SER A 183 8.25 13.36 20.12
C SER A 183 8.59 12.98 18.68
N GLU A 184 7.69 12.26 18.01
CA GLU A 184 7.94 11.79 16.64
C GLU A 184 8.13 12.95 15.64
N LEU A 185 7.37 14.05 15.76
CA LEU A 185 7.57 15.21 14.89
C LEU A 185 8.95 15.86 15.11
N ALA A 186 9.44 15.90 16.35
CA ALA A 186 10.78 16.39 16.65
C ALA A 186 11.86 15.49 16.02
N GLU A 187 11.70 14.15 16.10
CA GLU A 187 12.60 13.21 15.44
C GLU A 187 12.62 13.37 13.91
N ILE A 188 11.44 13.54 13.31
CA ILE A 188 11.28 13.75 11.87
C ILE A 188 12.00 15.04 11.45
N ARG A 189 11.78 16.13 12.17
CA ARG A 189 12.45 17.42 11.93
C ARG A 189 13.95 17.38 12.21
N GLY A 190 14.40 16.45 13.06
CA GLY A 190 15.81 16.15 13.29
C GLY A 190 16.49 15.35 12.18
N GLY A 191 15.81 15.04 11.08
CA GLY A 191 16.40 14.42 9.88
C GLY A 191 15.96 12.97 9.63
N ARG A 192 15.24 12.33 10.57
CA ARG A 192 14.66 10.99 10.36
C ARG A 192 13.33 11.09 9.61
N VAL A 193 13.39 11.55 8.36
CA VAL A 193 12.19 11.87 7.54
C VAL A 193 11.57 10.66 6.85
N PHE A 194 12.34 9.60 6.58
CA PHE A 194 11.87 8.38 5.94
C PHE A 194 11.72 7.22 6.92
N LEU A 195 10.78 6.32 6.65
CA LEU A 195 10.59 5.10 7.43
C LEU A 195 11.65 4.09 7.04
N ASP A 196 12.35 3.55 8.04
CA ASP A 196 13.25 2.42 7.89
C ASP A 196 12.54 1.17 8.43
N LEU A 197 11.90 0.42 7.54
CA LEU A 197 10.99 -0.67 7.89
C LEU A 197 11.71 -1.86 8.55
N ILE A 198 12.96 -2.11 8.17
CA ILE A 198 13.72 -3.28 8.63
C ILE A 198 14.91 -2.91 9.52
N GLY A 199 15.06 -1.63 9.87
CA GLY A 199 16.09 -1.15 10.80
C GLY A 199 17.52 -1.19 10.25
N PHE A 200 17.67 -1.20 8.92
CA PHE A 200 18.98 -1.35 8.25
C PHE A 200 19.75 -0.02 8.13
N GLY A 201 19.12 1.11 8.48
CA GLY A 201 19.66 2.46 8.31
C GLY A 201 19.51 3.01 6.89
N LEU A 202 18.96 2.23 5.96
CA LEU A 202 18.71 2.60 4.56
C LEU A 202 17.22 2.45 4.25
N PRO A 203 16.43 3.53 4.20
CA PRO A 203 14.97 3.43 4.06
C PRO A 203 14.54 2.68 2.78
N GLU A 204 15.26 2.86 1.68
CA GLU A 204 14.96 2.24 0.39
C GLU A 204 15.20 0.73 0.32
N ILE A 205 16.04 0.19 1.20
CA ILE A 205 16.61 -1.15 1.00
C ILE A 205 15.53 -2.24 1.10
N SER A 206 14.50 -2.01 1.92
CA SER A 206 13.36 -2.93 2.05
C SER A 206 12.63 -3.13 0.71
N GLY A 207 12.40 -2.03 -0.03
CA GLY A 207 11.78 -2.07 -1.36
C GLY A 207 12.70 -2.72 -2.39
N ILE A 208 13.99 -2.37 -2.37
CA ILE A 208 15.00 -2.94 -3.27
C ILE A 208 15.14 -4.46 -3.06
N PHE A 209 15.25 -4.94 -1.82
CA PHE A 209 15.35 -6.37 -1.53
C PHE A 209 14.10 -7.14 -1.96
N ALA A 210 12.91 -6.60 -1.68
CA ALA A 210 11.65 -7.19 -2.11
C ALA A 210 11.55 -7.30 -3.65
N GLN A 211 11.89 -6.22 -4.36
CA GLN A 211 11.86 -6.20 -5.83
C GLN A 211 12.93 -7.10 -6.44
N MET A 212 14.15 -7.14 -5.88
CA MET A 212 15.23 -8.00 -6.36
C MET A 212 14.89 -9.49 -6.18
N GLY A 213 14.37 -9.88 -5.01
CA GLY A 213 13.88 -11.23 -4.78
C GLY A 213 12.77 -11.62 -5.75
N ALA A 214 11.85 -10.70 -6.01
CA ALA A 214 10.78 -10.90 -6.97
C ALA A 214 11.30 -11.05 -8.42
N VAL A 215 12.30 -10.26 -8.82
CA VAL A 215 12.94 -10.32 -10.14
C VAL A 215 13.59 -11.69 -10.37
N TRP A 216 14.40 -12.17 -9.43
CA TRP A 216 14.98 -13.51 -9.49
C TRP A 216 13.92 -14.61 -9.51
N ALA A 217 12.94 -14.55 -8.61
CA ALA A 217 11.85 -15.53 -8.55
C ALA A 217 10.95 -15.52 -9.81
N ALA A 218 10.80 -14.37 -10.47
CA ALA A 218 9.99 -14.26 -11.68
C ALA A 218 10.73 -14.74 -12.94
N GLN A 219 12.04 -14.50 -13.03
CA GLN A 219 12.84 -14.74 -14.24
C GLN A 219 13.60 -16.07 -14.23
N ARG A 220 14.03 -16.54 -13.05
CA ARG A 220 14.85 -17.76 -12.85
C ARG A 220 14.37 -18.56 -11.63
N PRO A 221 13.07 -18.94 -11.55
CA PRO A 221 12.45 -19.48 -10.34
C PRO A 221 13.13 -20.75 -9.81
N ASN A 222 13.58 -21.64 -10.70
CA ASN A 222 14.07 -22.98 -10.36
C ASN A 222 15.60 -23.04 -10.15
N ASP A 223 16.31 -21.97 -10.49
CA ASP A 223 17.76 -21.91 -10.33
C ASP A 223 18.11 -21.81 -8.83
N PRO A 224 19.30 -22.27 -8.39
CA PRO A 224 19.78 -22.03 -7.04
C PRO A 224 19.71 -20.55 -6.66
N SER A 225 19.28 -20.27 -5.43
CA SER A 225 19.09 -18.91 -4.95
C SER A 225 20.41 -18.14 -4.89
N VAL A 226 20.51 -17.08 -5.71
CA VAL A 226 21.65 -16.16 -5.65
C VAL A 226 21.61 -15.34 -4.37
N LEU A 227 20.41 -14.91 -3.95
CA LEU A 227 20.20 -14.08 -2.76
C LEU A 227 20.47 -14.80 -1.45
N GLN A 228 20.35 -16.13 -1.41
CA GLN A 228 20.69 -16.90 -0.21
C GLN A 228 22.16 -16.72 0.16
N ASN A 229 23.04 -16.53 -0.82
CA ASN A 229 24.47 -16.33 -0.61
C ASN A 229 24.87 -14.85 -0.51
N TYR A 230 23.90 -13.93 -0.63
CA TYR A 230 24.17 -12.50 -0.53
C TYR A 230 24.39 -12.12 0.93
N ALA A 231 25.64 -11.80 1.30
CA ALA A 231 26.04 -11.58 2.69
C ALA A 231 25.21 -10.51 3.42
N PRO A 232 24.86 -9.35 2.82
CA PRO A 232 24.02 -8.34 3.48
C PRO A 232 22.55 -8.72 3.67
N LEU A 233 22.04 -9.79 3.03
CA LEU A 233 20.72 -10.32 3.39
C LEU A 233 20.80 -10.91 4.80
N PRO A 234 19.94 -10.51 5.75
CA PRO A 234 19.98 -11.08 7.11
C PRO A 234 19.71 -12.59 7.13
N ASP A 235 20.39 -13.33 8.00
CA ASP A 235 20.31 -14.79 8.06
C ASP A 235 18.91 -15.32 8.40
N ILE A 236 18.07 -14.50 9.02
CA ILE A 236 16.66 -14.84 9.28
C ILE A 236 15.86 -15.11 7.99
N PHE A 237 16.32 -14.59 6.84
CA PHE A 237 15.73 -14.86 5.53
C PHE A 237 16.39 -16.04 4.80
N LYS A 238 17.39 -16.70 5.38
CA LYS A 238 18.18 -17.78 4.74
C LYS A 238 17.89 -19.13 5.41
N PRO A 239 17.19 -20.04 4.72
CA PRO A 239 17.06 -21.42 5.18
C PRO A 239 18.43 -22.11 5.32
N ALA A 240 18.55 -23.08 6.22
CA ALA A 240 19.79 -23.79 6.51
C ALA A 240 20.28 -24.74 5.39
N PHE A 241 19.55 -24.85 4.30
CA PHE A 241 19.85 -25.70 3.15
C PHE A 241 19.63 -24.93 1.86
N ARG A 242 20.25 -25.38 0.76
CA ARG A 242 20.14 -24.70 -0.54
C ARG A 242 18.70 -24.69 -1.03
N VAL A 243 18.23 -23.51 -1.46
CA VAL A 243 16.89 -23.32 -2.00
C VAL A 243 16.93 -22.64 -3.37
N THR A 244 15.84 -22.75 -4.11
CA THR A 244 15.66 -22.06 -5.40
C THR A 244 15.32 -20.58 -5.21
N ASN A 245 15.40 -19.76 -6.27
CA ASN A 245 14.97 -18.35 -6.22
C ASN A 245 13.47 -18.20 -5.88
N GLU A 246 12.61 -19.10 -6.37
CA GLU A 246 11.20 -19.11 -5.98
C GLU A 246 11.05 -19.40 -4.48
N ALA A 247 11.80 -20.37 -3.98
CA ALA A 247 11.72 -20.80 -2.59
C ALA A 247 12.27 -19.77 -1.59
N ILE A 248 13.37 -19.06 -1.90
CA ILE A 248 13.87 -18.00 -1.01
C ILE A 248 12.87 -16.84 -0.91
N PHE A 249 12.21 -16.50 -2.02
CA PHE A 249 11.20 -15.45 -2.04
C PHE A 249 9.93 -15.91 -1.30
N GLY A 250 9.49 -17.16 -1.49
CA GLY A 250 8.41 -17.73 -0.70
C GLY A 250 8.71 -17.73 0.80
N TYR A 251 9.91 -18.17 1.18
CA TYR A 251 10.36 -18.22 2.58
C TYR A 251 10.37 -16.83 3.25
N ALA A 252 10.74 -15.77 2.51
CA ALA A 252 10.80 -14.43 3.05
C ALA A 252 9.43 -13.79 3.33
N PHE A 253 8.37 -14.23 2.64
CA PHE A 253 7.05 -13.58 2.68
C PHE A 253 5.89 -14.49 3.12
N ASP A 254 6.08 -15.81 3.18
CA ASP A 254 5.03 -16.71 3.62
C ASP A 254 4.78 -16.58 5.13
N LYS A 255 3.51 -16.73 5.52
CA LYS A 255 3.03 -16.52 6.88
C LYS A 255 3.77 -17.33 7.95
N ASP A 256 4.26 -18.53 7.60
CA ASP A 256 4.85 -19.48 8.53
C ASP A 256 6.38 -19.36 8.64
N THR A 257 7.02 -18.66 7.69
CA THR A 257 8.48 -18.60 7.57
C THR A 257 9.04 -17.18 7.61
N SER A 258 8.24 -16.18 7.23
CA SER A 258 8.59 -14.77 7.38
C SER A 258 8.88 -14.43 8.85
N PRO A 259 9.92 -13.61 9.14
CA PRO A 259 10.24 -13.16 10.50
C PRO A 259 9.08 -12.57 11.28
N GLU A 260 9.06 -12.80 12.59
CA GLU A 260 8.23 -12.06 13.55
C GLU A 260 8.50 -10.55 13.44
N GLY A 261 7.44 -9.72 13.42
CA GLY A 261 7.54 -8.27 13.22
C GLY A 261 7.40 -7.80 11.76
N LEU A 262 7.32 -8.73 10.80
CA LEU A 262 7.07 -8.45 9.37
C LEU A 262 5.69 -8.89 8.91
N GLU A 263 4.69 -8.92 9.80
CA GLU A 263 3.31 -9.33 9.48
C GLU A 263 2.69 -8.49 8.35
N LEU A 264 3.12 -7.23 8.20
CA LEU A 264 2.69 -6.30 7.15
C LEU A 264 3.12 -6.69 5.72
N ILE A 265 4.00 -7.68 5.55
CA ILE A 265 4.38 -8.14 4.19
C ILE A 265 3.96 -9.59 3.93
N ARG A 266 3.32 -10.25 4.90
CA ARG A 266 3.01 -11.67 4.80
C ARG A 266 1.87 -11.99 3.84
N VAL A 267 1.97 -13.18 3.25
CA VAL A 267 0.96 -13.87 2.45
C VAL A 267 0.80 -15.31 2.92
N GLU A 268 -0.34 -15.95 2.65
CA GLU A 268 -0.43 -17.42 2.69
C GLU A 268 -0.01 -17.98 1.32
N ALA A 269 1.26 -18.37 1.17
CA ALA A 269 1.85 -18.74 -0.12
C ALA A 269 2.18 -20.23 -0.28
N GLY A 270 2.09 -21.02 0.79
CA GLY A 270 2.27 -22.48 0.73
C GLY A 270 3.38 -22.90 1.67
N SER A 271 4.35 -23.68 1.19
CA SER A 271 5.46 -24.11 2.03
C SER A 271 6.71 -24.45 1.26
N LEU A 272 7.84 -24.47 1.95
CA LEU A 272 9.10 -24.97 1.41
C LEU A 272 9.01 -26.49 1.15
N ALA A 273 9.59 -26.96 0.05
CA ALA A 273 9.62 -28.39 -0.25
C ALA A 273 10.40 -29.17 0.83
N THR A 274 9.94 -30.38 1.15
CA THR A 274 10.56 -31.22 2.19
C THR A 274 11.85 -31.90 1.71
N SER A 275 12.08 -31.98 0.40
CA SER A 275 13.26 -32.59 -0.23
C SER A 275 13.69 -31.83 -1.50
N GLY A 276 14.88 -32.15 -2.02
CA GLY A 276 15.53 -31.51 -3.18
C GLY A 276 16.85 -30.81 -2.83
N ASP A 277 17.70 -30.59 -3.84
CA ASP A 277 18.89 -29.74 -3.76
C ASP A 277 19.15 -29.07 -5.12
N PRO A 278 18.85 -27.76 -5.28
CA PRO A 278 18.19 -26.89 -4.30
C PRO A 278 16.72 -27.28 -4.03
N ARG A 279 16.21 -27.01 -2.82
CA ARG A 279 14.77 -27.23 -2.52
C ARG A 279 13.89 -26.17 -3.20
N GLY A 280 12.78 -26.63 -3.77
CA GLY A 280 11.75 -25.81 -4.40
C GLY A 280 10.69 -25.29 -3.42
N TRP A 281 9.66 -24.62 -3.96
CA TRP A 281 8.48 -24.16 -3.22
C TRP A 281 7.22 -24.96 -3.59
N ASN A 282 6.43 -25.34 -2.61
CA ASN A 282 5.10 -25.93 -2.80
C ASN A 282 4.06 -24.80 -2.91
N ASP A 283 3.76 -24.36 -4.13
CA ASP A 283 2.84 -23.25 -4.39
C ASP A 283 1.35 -23.64 -4.29
N ASN A 284 0.89 -24.01 -3.09
CA ASN A 284 -0.49 -24.44 -2.80
C ASN A 284 -1.30 -23.48 -1.89
N GLY A 285 -0.71 -22.36 -1.45
CA GLY A 285 -1.37 -21.34 -0.61
C GLY A 285 -2.47 -20.53 -1.29
N LEU A 286 -3.04 -19.55 -0.58
CA LEU A 286 -3.99 -18.59 -1.17
C LEU A 286 -3.34 -17.74 -2.27
N THR A 287 -2.13 -17.23 -2.00
CA THR A 287 -1.32 -16.44 -2.92
C THR A 287 -0.34 -17.34 -3.65
N SER A 288 -0.21 -17.11 -4.96
CA SER A 288 0.80 -17.82 -5.75
C SER A 288 2.11 -17.05 -5.68
N ILE A 289 3.22 -17.72 -5.35
CA ILE A 289 4.53 -17.07 -5.37
C ILE A 289 4.85 -16.52 -6.75
N LYS A 290 4.58 -17.30 -7.81
CA LYS A 290 4.73 -16.82 -9.19
C LYS A 290 3.91 -15.55 -9.48
N ARG A 291 2.69 -15.45 -8.94
CA ARG A 291 1.86 -14.24 -9.11
C ARG A 291 2.41 -13.05 -8.31
N PHE A 292 2.88 -13.30 -7.10
CA PHE A 292 3.50 -12.30 -6.24
C PHE A 292 4.79 -11.78 -6.88
N ALA A 293 5.73 -12.66 -7.21
CA ALA A 293 7.00 -12.33 -7.85
C ALA A 293 6.79 -11.51 -9.13
N ARG A 294 5.83 -11.89 -10.00
CA ARG A 294 5.50 -11.09 -11.20
C ARG A 294 4.98 -9.70 -10.90
N ALA A 295 4.20 -9.53 -9.83
CA ALA A 295 3.69 -8.22 -9.43
C ALA A 295 4.83 -7.34 -8.89
N TYR A 296 5.70 -7.91 -8.06
CA TYR A 296 6.77 -7.17 -7.40
C TYR A 296 8.02 -6.97 -8.27
N ALA A 297 8.23 -7.80 -9.28
CA ALA A 297 9.30 -7.60 -10.27
C ALA A 297 8.97 -6.50 -11.28
N ALA A 298 7.70 -6.09 -11.41
CA ALA A 298 7.29 -5.10 -12.39
C ALA A 298 7.69 -3.68 -11.96
N ASN A 299 8.10 -2.84 -12.92
CA ASN A 299 8.45 -1.44 -12.67
C ASN A 299 7.54 -0.42 -13.39
N GLY A 300 6.44 -0.89 -14.00
CA GLY A 300 5.49 -0.05 -14.73
C GLY A 300 4.05 -0.24 -14.29
N PRO A 301 3.67 0.02 -13.02
CA PRO A 301 4.41 0.69 -11.94
C PRO A 301 5.10 -0.27 -10.94
N ASN A 302 6.01 0.25 -10.12
CA ASN A 302 6.67 -0.46 -9.02
C ASN A 302 5.66 -0.91 -7.94
N ALA A 303 5.88 -2.07 -7.34
CA ALA A 303 5.03 -2.61 -6.28
C ALA A 303 5.39 -2.14 -4.87
N THR A 304 6.61 -1.67 -4.68
CA THR A 304 7.11 -1.13 -3.42
C THR A 304 7.43 0.34 -3.55
N GLU A 305 7.37 1.06 -2.44
CA GLU A 305 7.81 2.44 -2.31
C GLU A 305 9.04 2.48 -1.39
N TRP A 306 10.11 3.12 -1.85
CA TRP A 306 11.42 3.14 -1.19
C TRP A 306 11.51 4.20 -0.09
N TYR A 307 10.84 5.34 -0.28
CA TYR A 307 11.03 6.53 0.54
C TYR A 307 9.73 6.99 1.21
N TYR A 308 9.14 6.14 2.05
CA TYR A 308 7.88 6.46 2.74
C TYR A 308 8.08 7.57 3.80
N PRO A 309 7.38 8.71 3.73
CA PRO A 309 7.53 9.79 4.71
C PRO A 309 6.99 9.40 6.10
N ARG A 310 7.84 9.48 7.14
CA ARG A 310 7.40 9.26 8.53
C ARG A 310 6.33 10.25 8.96
N ARG A 311 6.36 11.48 8.43
CA ARG A 311 5.32 12.47 8.69
C ARG A 311 3.92 11.99 8.28
N LEU A 312 3.80 11.32 7.13
CA LEU A 312 2.53 10.77 6.68
C LEU A 312 2.02 9.69 7.64
N LEU A 313 2.88 8.79 8.11
CA LEU A 313 2.49 7.75 9.08
C LEU A 313 2.01 8.37 10.40
N LEU A 314 2.75 9.33 10.94
CA LEU A 314 2.39 10.06 12.16
C LEU A 314 1.02 10.73 12.04
N ASP A 315 0.78 11.44 10.94
CA ASP A 315 -0.48 12.13 10.71
C ASP A 315 -1.66 11.13 10.57
N VAL A 316 -1.45 9.97 9.95
CA VAL A 316 -2.46 8.89 9.87
C VAL A 316 -2.78 8.33 11.26
N ASP A 317 -1.77 8.08 12.09
CA ASP A 317 -1.95 7.63 13.48
C ASP A 317 -2.72 8.67 14.31
N ALA A 318 -2.40 9.96 14.17
CA ALA A 318 -3.13 11.04 14.83
C ALA A 318 -4.57 11.21 14.29
N ALA A 319 -4.82 10.80 13.03
CA ALA A 319 -6.15 10.77 12.44
C ALA A 319 -7.02 9.60 12.89
N SER A 320 -6.48 8.61 13.62
CA SER A 320 -7.20 7.39 14.05
C SER A 320 -8.53 7.69 14.74
N ALA A 321 -8.63 8.79 15.47
CA ALA A 321 -9.87 9.17 16.14
C ALA A 321 -10.97 9.72 15.20
N LEU A 322 -10.66 10.06 13.94
CA LEU A 322 -11.54 10.80 13.00
C LEU A 322 -12.25 11.99 13.66
N ARG A 323 -11.50 12.76 14.43
CA ARG A 323 -11.96 14.02 15.03
C ARG A 323 -10.74 14.85 15.39
N GLN A 324 -10.97 16.13 15.69
CA GLN A 324 -9.96 17.03 16.22
C GLN A 324 -9.57 16.65 17.66
N THR A 325 -8.63 15.72 17.83
CA THR A 325 -7.94 15.46 19.10
C THR A 325 -6.86 16.52 19.36
N PRO A 326 -6.28 16.61 20.57
CA PRO A 326 -5.12 17.47 20.80
C PRO A 326 -3.95 17.18 19.83
N ALA A 327 -3.66 15.91 19.54
CA ALA A 327 -2.64 15.52 18.56
C ALA A 327 -2.99 15.97 17.14
N ALA A 328 -4.24 15.73 16.69
CA ALA A 328 -4.71 16.15 15.38
C ALA A 328 -4.63 17.67 15.20
N ARG A 329 -5.01 18.46 16.22
CA ARG A 329 -4.88 19.92 16.22
C ARG A 329 -3.42 20.35 16.17
N TYR A 330 -2.55 19.73 16.96
CA TYR A 330 -1.12 20.02 16.98
C TYR A 330 -0.46 19.80 15.60
N LEU A 331 -0.88 18.74 14.90
CA LEU A 331 -0.36 18.40 13.57
C LEU A 331 -1.08 19.11 12.41
N GLY A 332 -2.07 19.98 12.70
CA GLY A 332 -2.79 20.74 11.68
C GLY A 332 -3.82 19.94 10.87
N LEU A 333 -4.28 18.78 11.37
CA LEU A 333 -5.25 17.96 10.67
C LEU A 333 -6.63 18.64 10.60
N ARG A 334 -7.44 18.31 9.58
CA ARG A 334 -8.78 18.91 9.34
C ARG A 334 -9.92 17.90 9.37
N LEU A 335 -10.02 17.11 10.44
CA LEU A 335 -10.99 16.00 10.58
C LEU A 335 -12.32 16.46 11.19
N THR A 336 -13.10 17.26 10.45
CA THR A 336 -14.33 17.92 10.95
C THR A 336 -15.62 17.28 10.45
N HIS A 337 -15.60 16.56 9.32
CA HIS A 337 -16.82 16.11 8.63
C HIS A 337 -17.20 14.65 8.87
N THR A 338 -16.59 13.96 9.84
CA THR A 338 -16.85 12.54 10.12
C THR A 338 -18.34 12.21 10.29
N LYS A 339 -19.09 13.08 11.00
CA LYS A 339 -20.53 12.88 11.25
C LYS A 339 -21.39 13.06 10.00
N GLU A 340 -20.87 13.70 8.95
CA GLU A 340 -21.59 14.01 7.72
C GLU A 340 -21.46 12.91 6.66
N ILE A 341 -20.42 12.07 6.76
CA ILE A 341 -20.15 11.00 5.80
C ILE A 341 -21.40 10.13 5.64
N ALA A 342 -21.94 10.05 4.43
CA ALA A 342 -23.13 9.28 4.10
C ALA A 342 -22.86 8.17 3.07
N ASP A 343 -21.64 8.14 2.55
CA ASP A 343 -21.23 7.33 1.41
C ASP A 343 -21.23 5.83 1.75
N PRO A 344 -21.69 4.95 0.84
CA PRO A 344 -21.67 3.51 1.09
C PRO A 344 -20.26 3.00 1.40
N LEU A 345 -20.13 2.17 2.44
CA LEU A 345 -18.84 1.70 2.94
C LEU A 345 -18.69 0.19 2.74
N TYR A 346 -17.60 -0.23 2.11
CA TYR A 346 -17.11 -1.60 2.13
C TYR A 346 -15.85 -1.67 2.98
N ALA A 347 -15.75 -2.67 3.85
CA ALA A 347 -14.53 -2.97 4.61
C ALA A 347 -14.23 -4.46 4.58
N TYR A 348 -12.95 -4.79 4.47
CA TYR A 348 -12.42 -6.15 4.51
C TYR A 348 -11.25 -6.20 5.49
N GLY A 349 -11.28 -7.10 6.48
CA GLY A 349 -10.17 -7.32 7.40
C GLY A 349 -9.59 -8.72 7.25
N THR A 350 -8.27 -8.86 7.42
CA THR A 350 -7.53 -10.13 7.44
C THR A 350 -7.17 -10.51 8.88
N ALA A 351 -6.35 -11.56 9.06
CA ALA A 351 -5.82 -11.94 10.36
C ALA A 351 -4.95 -10.84 11.02
N LEU A 352 -4.39 -9.90 10.26
CA LEU A 352 -3.37 -8.94 10.74
C LEU A 352 -3.77 -8.20 12.02
N THR A 353 -5.05 -7.85 12.17
CA THR A 353 -5.50 -6.94 13.25
C THR A 353 -6.49 -7.57 14.22
N ASP A 354 -6.65 -8.91 14.19
CA ASP A 354 -7.59 -9.64 15.06
C ASP A 354 -8.99 -9.02 15.10
N GLY A 355 -9.52 -8.68 13.92
CA GLY A 355 -10.83 -8.08 13.74
C GLY A 355 -10.93 -6.57 14.02
N ALA A 356 -9.82 -5.87 14.29
CA ALA A 356 -9.83 -4.45 14.61
C ALA A 356 -10.26 -3.59 13.40
N VAL A 357 -9.92 -3.99 12.17
CA VAL A 357 -10.42 -3.38 10.93
C VAL A 357 -11.95 -3.36 10.91
N GLU A 358 -12.60 -4.48 11.20
CA GLU A 358 -14.05 -4.62 11.19
C GLU A 358 -14.69 -3.85 12.34
N ARG A 359 -14.09 -3.87 13.54
CA ARG A 359 -14.54 -3.05 14.68
C ARG A 359 -14.44 -1.56 14.36
N GLY A 360 -13.34 -1.12 13.75
CA GLY A 360 -13.12 0.25 13.29
C GLY A 360 -14.16 0.67 12.26
N ALA A 361 -14.39 -0.12 11.22
CA ALA A 361 -15.41 0.13 10.20
C ALA A 361 -16.82 0.26 10.81
N ARG A 362 -17.19 -0.62 11.76
CA ARG A 362 -18.47 -0.50 12.48
C ARG A 362 -18.54 0.80 13.30
N ARG A 363 -17.44 1.25 13.91
CA ARG A 363 -17.35 2.53 14.62
C ARG A 363 -17.47 3.74 13.69
N VAL A 364 -16.95 3.66 12.46
CA VAL A 364 -17.15 4.69 11.43
C VAL A 364 -18.63 4.76 11.05
N VAL A 365 -19.27 3.62 10.74
CA VAL A 365 -20.70 3.56 10.38
C VAL A 365 -21.58 4.14 11.48
N ARG A 366 -21.38 3.73 12.74
CA ARG A 366 -22.16 4.27 13.88
C ARG A 366 -21.93 5.75 14.14
N GLY A 367 -20.75 6.28 13.79
CA GLY A 367 -20.36 7.66 14.03
C GLY A 367 -20.70 8.63 12.89
N SER A 368 -21.43 8.17 11.86
CA SER A 368 -21.67 8.91 10.62
C SER A 368 -23.10 8.68 10.10
N ARG A 369 -23.41 9.19 8.90
CA ARG A 369 -24.71 9.04 8.22
C ARG A 369 -24.75 7.87 7.24
N ILE A 370 -23.75 6.99 7.26
CA ILE A 370 -23.64 5.84 6.36
C ILE A 370 -24.80 4.86 6.62
N ARG A 371 -25.70 4.72 5.63
CA ARG A 371 -26.85 3.80 5.71
C ARG A 371 -26.58 2.42 5.13
N ARG A 372 -25.61 2.33 4.22
CA ARG A 372 -25.28 1.10 3.52
C ARG A 372 -23.83 0.74 3.78
N SER A 373 -23.61 -0.38 4.45
CA SER A 373 -22.26 -0.93 4.65
C SER A 373 -22.18 -2.42 4.38
N ARG A 374 -20.98 -2.90 4.05
CA ARG A 374 -20.62 -4.31 4.02
C ARG A 374 -19.26 -4.49 4.67
N ILE A 375 -19.21 -5.22 5.77
CA ILE A 375 -18.00 -5.45 6.55
C ILE A 375 -17.73 -6.96 6.54
N VAL A 376 -16.55 -7.36 6.08
CA VAL A 376 -16.15 -8.75 5.90
C VAL A 376 -14.87 -9.01 6.67
N GLY A 377 -14.85 -10.05 7.49
CA GLY A 377 -13.62 -10.58 8.10
C GLY A 377 -13.17 -11.85 7.41
N ASP A 378 -11.87 -11.99 7.19
CA ASP A 378 -11.23 -13.18 6.63
C ASP A 378 -9.98 -13.57 7.43
N PRO A 379 -10.15 -14.22 8.60
CA PRO A 379 -9.03 -14.59 9.47
C PRO A 379 -8.12 -15.67 8.85
N GLY A 380 -8.52 -16.29 7.74
CA GLY A 380 -7.67 -17.21 6.98
C GLY A 380 -6.75 -16.52 5.97
N ALA A 381 -6.83 -15.19 5.81
CA ALA A 381 -5.96 -14.44 4.91
C ALA A 381 -4.94 -13.63 5.71
N ASN A 382 -3.79 -13.37 5.10
CA ASN A 382 -2.75 -12.46 5.57
C ASN A 382 -2.81 -11.11 4.84
N HIS A 383 -1.99 -10.16 5.27
CA HIS A 383 -2.14 -8.75 4.91
C HIS A 383 -2.15 -8.46 3.41
N LEU A 384 -1.30 -9.13 2.64
CA LEU A 384 -1.19 -8.90 1.19
C LEU A 384 -2.07 -9.84 0.35
N ASP A 385 -2.63 -10.90 0.93
CA ASP A 385 -3.52 -11.84 0.24
C ASP A 385 -4.72 -11.17 -0.46
N PRO A 386 -5.44 -10.16 0.08
CA PRO A 386 -6.52 -9.52 -0.67
C PRO A 386 -6.06 -8.90 -2.00
N LEU A 387 -4.78 -8.51 -2.12
CA LEU A 387 -4.19 -7.94 -3.33
C LEU A 387 -3.62 -9.02 -4.27
N LEU A 388 -3.08 -10.10 -3.72
CA LEU A 388 -2.23 -11.04 -4.46
C LEU A 388 -2.83 -12.44 -4.62
N ALA A 389 -3.82 -12.83 -3.81
CA ALA A 389 -4.39 -14.17 -3.83
C ALA A 389 -4.93 -14.57 -5.20
N ARG A 390 -4.87 -15.88 -5.49
CA ARG A 390 -5.43 -16.48 -6.71
C ARG A 390 -6.88 -16.00 -6.89
N PRO A 391 -7.29 -15.49 -8.06
CA PRO A 391 -8.60 -14.85 -8.20
C PRO A 391 -9.80 -15.75 -7.88
N SER A 392 -9.67 -17.07 -8.06
CA SER A 392 -10.68 -18.06 -7.70
C SER A 392 -10.81 -18.30 -6.18
N ARG A 393 -9.73 -18.09 -5.42
CA ARG A 393 -9.68 -18.27 -3.96
C ARG A 393 -9.79 -16.96 -3.18
N ASN A 394 -9.57 -15.82 -3.83
CA ASN A 394 -9.57 -14.50 -3.20
C ASN A 394 -10.98 -14.10 -2.71
N ARG A 395 -11.20 -14.17 -1.39
CA ARG A 395 -12.47 -13.83 -0.76
C ARG A 395 -12.80 -12.34 -0.88
N PHE A 396 -11.81 -11.46 -0.79
CA PHE A 396 -11.99 -10.02 -1.04
C PHE A 396 -12.63 -9.78 -2.42
N LEU A 397 -12.12 -10.40 -3.49
CA LEU A 397 -12.71 -10.30 -4.82
C LEU A 397 -14.15 -10.82 -4.86
N ARG A 398 -14.43 -11.96 -4.22
CA ARG A 398 -15.78 -12.55 -4.15
C ARG A 398 -16.79 -11.61 -3.48
N THR A 399 -16.36 -10.77 -2.54
CA THR A 399 -17.27 -9.92 -1.78
C THR A 399 -17.29 -8.46 -2.22
N VAL A 400 -16.18 -7.92 -2.76
CA VAL A 400 -16.11 -6.53 -3.25
C VAL A 400 -16.79 -6.39 -4.62
N VAL A 401 -16.69 -7.39 -5.50
CA VAL A 401 -17.31 -7.33 -6.84
C VAL A 401 -18.84 -7.14 -6.75
N PRO A 402 -19.59 -7.90 -5.94
CA PRO A 402 -21.02 -7.63 -5.72
C PRO A 402 -21.30 -6.25 -5.14
N PHE A 403 -20.45 -5.75 -4.23
CA PHE A 403 -20.62 -4.42 -3.66
C PHE A 403 -20.49 -3.33 -4.73
N LEU A 404 -19.45 -3.41 -5.56
CA LEU A 404 -19.19 -2.48 -6.67
C LEU A 404 -20.32 -2.53 -7.70
N ARG A 405 -20.75 -3.73 -8.11
CA ARG A 405 -21.85 -3.92 -9.09
C ARG A 405 -23.18 -3.35 -8.63
N ARG A 406 -23.50 -3.43 -7.33
CA ARG A 406 -24.77 -2.90 -6.77
C ARG A 406 -24.85 -1.37 -6.78
N GLY A 407 -23.75 -0.66 -7.00
CA GLY A 407 -23.79 0.79 -7.21
C GLY A 407 -23.71 1.18 -8.69
N LEU A 408 -23.80 0.21 -9.61
CA LEU A 408 -23.95 0.42 -11.05
C LEU A 408 -25.41 0.40 -11.51
N ARG A 409 -26.33 0.04 -10.61
CA ARG A 409 -27.76 -0.06 -10.87
C ARG A 409 -28.43 1.27 -10.61
#